data_AF-A0A258BX18-F1
#
_entry.id   AF-A0A258BX18-F1
#
_cell.length_a   1.000
_cell.length_b   1.000
_cell.length_c   1.000
_cell.angle_alpha   90.00
_cell.angle_beta   90.00
_cell.angle_gamma   90.00
#
_symmetry.space_group_name_H-M   'P 1'
#
loop_
_entity.id
_entity.type
_entity.pdbx_description
1 polymer ?
#
loop_
_entity_poly.entity_id
_entity_poly.type
_entity_poly.pdbx_seq_one_letter_code
_entity_poly.pdbx_strand_id
1 'polypeptide(L)'
;DGEVERRVRLIRPTEAHNIPVRFMAETHWVETDGETFAAAWKTEIADVPEFTNATLHMVTGLLLPIWKRLPNDSTRVYRLQTDHGERIIGRKVSPAWAANATTTGAAAITPDDAFTALMDGRTILDLTEGLQLRRVRVMGANRIELSGFDDTMRERLTAYGLFHEIISWKLRMFVPVDANGPVVLARVLDRWLVNRIGEKEAA
;
A
#
# COMPACT_ATOMS: atom_id res chain seq x y z
N ASP A 1 14.70 -25.00 14.12
CA ASP A 1 15.68 -25.76 14.94
C ASP A 1 16.05 -25.02 16.23
N GLY A 2 15.96 -23.68 16.28
CA GLY A 2 16.23 -22.93 17.52
C GLY A 2 17.72 -22.70 17.75
N GLU A 3 18.52 -22.80 16.69
CA GLU A 3 19.95 -22.59 16.77
C GLU A 3 20.31 -21.10 16.94
N VAL A 4 21.39 -20.85 17.67
CA VAL A 4 21.91 -19.50 17.91
C VAL A 4 22.70 -19.04 16.68
N GLU A 5 22.17 -18.05 15.94
CA GLU A 5 22.87 -17.42 14.83
C GLU A 5 23.78 -16.28 15.32
N ARG A 6 25.10 -16.47 15.19
CA ARG A 6 26.07 -15.40 15.49
C ARG A 6 25.99 -14.30 14.43
N ARG A 7 26.03 -13.04 14.87
CA ARG A 7 25.96 -11.86 14.00
C ARG A 7 27.12 -10.90 14.28
N VAL A 8 27.52 -10.17 13.25
CA VAL A 8 28.43 -9.02 13.36
C VAL A 8 27.66 -7.74 13.06
N ARG A 9 28.05 -6.66 13.74
CA ARG A 9 27.51 -5.33 13.48
C ARG A 9 28.48 -4.56 12.59
N LEU A 10 27.93 -4.05 11.50
CA LEU A 10 28.63 -3.23 10.54
C LEU A 10 28.24 -1.80 10.78
N ILE A 11 29.25 -0.96 10.92
CA ILE A 11 29.10 0.44 11.27
C ILE A 11 29.65 1.24 10.10
N ARG A 12 28.81 2.14 9.61
CA ARG A 12 29.13 3.18 8.63
C ARG A 12 28.87 4.54 9.30
N PRO A 13 29.39 5.65 8.75
CA PRO A 13 29.15 6.98 9.33
C PRO A 13 27.66 7.32 9.56
N THR A 14 26.76 6.88 8.67
CA THR A 14 25.32 7.19 8.71
C THR A 14 24.43 5.97 9.00
N GLU A 15 24.98 4.75 9.00
CA GLU A 15 24.21 3.52 9.04
C GLU A 15 24.84 2.49 9.96
N ALA A 16 24.01 1.64 10.57
CA ALA A 16 24.48 0.44 11.23
C ALA A 16 23.53 -0.72 10.97
N HIS A 17 24.08 -1.85 10.51
CA HIS A 17 23.29 -3.05 10.23
C HIS A 17 23.98 -4.28 10.79
N ASN A 18 23.21 -5.31 11.12
CA ASN A 18 23.73 -6.56 11.65
C ASN A 18 23.61 -7.64 10.58
N ILE A 19 24.70 -8.36 10.27
CA ILE A 19 24.66 -9.51 9.36
C ILE A 19 25.06 -10.80 10.08
N PRO A 20 24.53 -11.96 9.68
CA PRO A 20 25.04 -13.26 10.10
C PRO A 20 26.53 -13.41 9.81
N VAL A 21 27.28 -14.00 10.74
CA VAL A 21 28.73 -14.26 10.58
C VAL A 21 29.01 -15.12 9.35
N ARG A 22 28.14 -16.07 9.02
CA ARG A 22 28.28 -16.94 7.84
C ARG A 22 28.42 -16.19 6.52
N PHE A 23 27.86 -14.99 6.41
CA PHE A 23 27.99 -14.17 5.21
C PHE A 23 29.35 -13.46 5.10
N MET A 24 30.13 -13.36 6.19
CA MET A 24 31.45 -12.73 6.15
C MET A 24 32.38 -13.40 5.12
N ALA A 25 32.29 -14.72 4.97
CA ALA A 25 33.11 -15.48 4.01
C ALA A 25 32.79 -15.17 2.54
N GLU A 26 31.60 -14.62 2.27
CA GLU A 26 31.16 -14.21 0.94
C GLU A 26 31.44 -12.73 0.66
N THR A 27 31.92 -11.98 1.66
CA THR A 27 32.28 -10.56 1.50
C THR A 27 33.69 -10.41 0.92
N HIS A 28 33.95 -9.23 0.35
CA HIS A 28 35.29 -8.80 -0.05
C HIS A 28 36.06 -8.10 1.08
N TRP A 29 35.59 -8.19 2.33
CA TRP A 29 36.28 -7.54 3.44
C TRP A 29 37.53 -8.31 3.83
N VAL A 30 38.60 -7.55 3.96
CA VAL A 30 39.89 -8.04 4.40
C VAL A 30 40.21 -7.38 5.74
N GLU A 31 40.94 -8.10 6.58
CA GLU A 31 41.47 -7.53 7.81
C GLU A 31 42.45 -6.40 7.47
N THR A 32 42.40 -5.31 8.25
CA THR A 32 43.23 -4.14 8.05
C THR A 32 43.68 -3.59 9.40
N ASP A 33 44.81 -2.89 9.42
CA ASP A 33 45.27 -2.18 10.60
C ASP A 33 44.42 -0.92 10.88
N GLY A 34 44.55 -0.40 12.10
CA GLY A 34 43.75 0.72 12.57
C GLY A 34 44.06 2.05 11.89
N GLU A 35 45.28 2.27 11.39
CA GLU A 35 45.65 3.51 10.71
C GLU A 35 45.00 3.56 9.31
N THR A 36 45.11 2.46 8.57
CA THR A 36 44.46 2.29 7.27
C THR A 36 42.93 2.41 7.38
N PHE A 37 42.32 1.78 8.39
CA PHE A 37 40.88 1.92 8.64
C PHE A 37 40.49 3.36 8.96
N ALA A 38 41.24 4.03 9.84
CA ALA A 38 40.95 5.41 10.22
C ALA A 38 41.05 6.39 9.03
N ALA A 39 42.00 6.17 8.13
CA ALA A 39 42.13 6.95 6.90
C ALA A 39 40.90 6.75 5.99
N ALA A 40 40.53 5.50 5.71
CA ALA A 40 39.35 5.19 4.90
C ALA A 40 38.04 5.74 5.52
N TRP A 41 37.89 5.61 6.83
CA TRP A 41 36.75 6.12 7.58
C TRP A 41 36.62 7.66 7.51
N LYS A 42 37.75 8.39 7.62
CA LYS A 42 37.75 9.85 7.48
C LYS A 42 37.32 10.28 6.08
N THR A 43 37.76 9.57 5.05
CA THR A 43 37.30 9.80 3.68
C THR A 43 35.79 9.60 3.57
N GLU A 44 35.26 8.50 4.10
CA GLU A 44 33.80 8.27 4.08
C GLU A 44 33.03 9.37 4.81
N ILE A 45 33.51 9.84 5.97
CA ILE A 45 32.89 10.97 6.69
C ILE A 45 32.91 12.25 5.84
N ALA A 46 34.02 12.54 5.15
CA ALA A 46 34.15 13.74 4.34
C ALA A 46 33.15 13.78 3.17
N ASP A 47 32.74 12.61 2.69
CA ASP A 47 31.74 12.46 1.62
C ASP A 47 30.28 12.48 2.15
N VAL A 48 30.05 12.48 3.47
CA VAL A 48 28.70 12.55 4.04
C VAL A 48 28.15 13.97 3.91
N PRO A 49 27.01 14.18 3.23
CA PRO A 49 26.37 15.48 3.17
C PRO A 49 25.93 15.96 4.56
N GLU A 50 26.05 17.26 4.81
CA GLU A 50 25.58 17.87 6.06
C GLU A 50 24.07 17.65 6.28
N PHE A 51 23.29 17.61 5.18
CA PHE A 51 21.85 17.42 5.20
C PHE A 51 21.39 16.35 4.21
N THR A 52 20.36 15.60 4.63
CA THR A 52 19.61 14.71 3.74
C THR A 52 18.23 15.30 3.51
N ASN A 53 17.82 15.38 2.24
CA ASN A 53 16.49 15.85 1.86
C ASN A 53 15.52 14.68 1.76
N ALA A 54 14.30 14.86 2.29
CA ALA A 54 13.22 13.90 2.15
C ALA A 54 11.89 14.62 1.88
N THR A 55 11.07 14.06 1.00
CA THR A 55 9.74 14.61 0.68
C THR A 55 8.67 13.92 1.50
N LEU A 56 7.92 14.71 2.27
CA LEU A 56 6.76 14.27 3.05
C LEU A 56 5.48 14.74 2.35
N HIS A 57 4.54 13.81 2.12
CA HIS A 57 3.20 14.14 1.64
C HIS A 57 2.27 14.22 2.85
N MET A 58 1.55 15.33 3.00
CA MET A 58 0.71 15.58 4.16
C MET A 58 -0.66 16.14 3.79
N VAL A 59 -1.67 15.74 4.57
CA VAL A 59 -3.01 16.31 4.52
C VAL A 59 -3.16 17.28 5.68
N THR A 60 -3.46 18.54 5.35
CA THR A 60 -3.56 19.65 6.29
C THR A 60 -4.92 20.35 6.12
N GLY A 61 -5.29 21.20 7.09
CA GLY A 61 -6.55 21.95 7.05
C GLY A 61 -7.76 21.14 7.57
N LEU A 62 -8.95 21.44 7.04
CA LEU A 62 -10.21 20.83 7.49
C LEU A 62 -10.31 19.39 6.99
N LEU A 63 -10.15 18.42 7.89
CA LEU A 63 -10.16 17.00 7.54
C LEU A 63 -11.57 16.39 7.45
N LEU A 64 -12.58 16.99 8.09
CA LEU A 64 -13.94 16.44 8.16
C LEU A 64 -14.53 16.06 6.78
N PRO A 65 -14.42 16.89 5.72
CA PRO A 65 -14.98 16.56 4.41
C PRO A 65 -14.39 15.31 3.75
N ILE A 66 -13.15 14.96 4.11
CA ILE A 66 -12.41 13.82 3.55
C ILE A 66 -12.11 12.74 4.60
N TRP A 67 -12.71 12.83 5.80
CA TRP A 67 -12.37 11.97 6.94
C TRP A 67 -12.46 10.48 6.60
N LYS A 68 -13.52 10.08 5.88
CA LYS A 68 -13.74 8.69 5.44
C LYS A 68 -12.77 8.21 4.35
N ARG A 69 -12.07 9.13 3.68
CA ARG A 69 -11.11 8.85 2.61
C ARG A 69 -9.67 8.78 3.13
N LEU A 70 -9.41 9.20 4.36
CA LEU A 70 -8.06 9.18 4.92
C LEU A 70 -7.54 7.74 5.05
N PRO A 71 -6.23 7.53 4.86
CA PRO A 71 -5.64 6.20 5.01
C PRO A 71 -5.80 5.69 6.45
N ASN A 72 -5.99 4.37 6.63
CA ASN A 72 -6.15 3.75 7.95
C ASN A 72 -4.85 3.15 8.51
N ASP A 73 -3.80 3.11 7.72
CA ASP A 73 -2.46 2.58 8.02
C ASP A 73 -1.69 3.40 9.06
N SER A 74 -1.98 4.70 9.21
CA SER A 74 -1.33 5.53 10.25
C SER A 74 -2.19 6.70 10.73
N THR A 75 -2.63 6.67 11.98
CA THR A 75 -3.39 7.77 12.64
C THR A 75 -2.51 8.86 13.24
N ARG A 76 -1.19 8.82 13.00
CA ARG A 76 -0.24 9.78 13.57
C ARG A 76 -0.43 11.18 12.97
N VAL A 77 -0.49 12.18 13.85
CA VAL A 77 -0.52 13.60 13.50
C VAL A 77 0.88 14.17 13.66
N TYR A 78 1.38 14.80 12.61
CA TYR A 78 2.66 15.50 12.59
C TYR A 78 2.42 16.99 12.84
N ARG A 79 3.29 17.58 13.65
CA ARG A 79 3.42 19.03 13.81
C ARG A 79 4.82 19.40 13.34
N LEU A 80 4.90 20.09 12.22
CA LEU A 80 6.16 20.53 11.62
C LEU A 80 6.29 22.04 11.77
N GLN A 81 7.53 22.50 11.92
CA GLN A 81 7.87 23.92 11.89
C GLN A 81 9.02 24.11 10.90
N THR A 82 8.88 25.06 9.97
CA THR A 82 9.96 25.44 9.06
C THR A 82 10.95 26.37 9.75
N ASP A 83 12.15 26.53 9.18
CA ASP A 83 13.17 27.46 9.69
C ASP A 83 12.68 28.92 9.68
N HIS A 84 11.71 29.23 8.79
CA HIS A 84 11.04 30.53 8.73
C HIS A 84 9.87 30.68 9.73
N GLY A 85 9.63 29.68 10.58
CA GLY A 85 8.62 29.71 11.63
C GLY A 85 7.20 29.33 11.20
N GLU A 86 7.00 28.91 9.95
CA GLU A 86 5.71 28.40 9.49
C GLU A 86 5.37 27.09 10.23
N ARG A 87 4.14 26.95 10.71
CA ARG A 87 3.68 25.79 11.46
C ARG A 87 2.64 25.02 10.68
N ILE A 88 2.92 23.74 10.44
CA ILE A 88 2.07 22.83 9.70
C ILE A 88 1.59 21.72 10.64
N ILE A 89 0.29 21.46 10.66
CA ILE A 89 -0.30 20.31 11.36
C ILE A 89 -1.08 19.46 10.37
N GLY A 90 -0.84 18.15 10.38
CA GLY A 90 -1.50 17.25 9.44
C GLY A 90 -1.16 15.78 9.64
N ARG A 91 -1.74 14.93 8.80
CA ARG A 91 -1.42 13.50 8.75
C ARG A 91 -0.51 13.21 7.57
N LYS A 92 0.53 12.41 7.79
CA LYS A 92 1.38 11.89 6.71
C LYS A 92 0.58 10.88 5.90
N VAL A 93 0.68 10.98 4.58
CA VAL A 93 0.03 10.08 3.62
C VAL A 93 1.05 9.58 2.61
N SER A 94 0.74 8.50 1.90
CA SER A 94 1.58 8.05 0.79
C SER A 94 1.47 9.03 -0.40
N PRO A 95 2.52 9.13 -1.25
CA PRO A 95 2.45 9.90 -2.49
C PRO A 95 1.27 9.49 -3.37
N ALA A 96 1.03 8.17 -3.48
CA ALA A 96 -0.08 7.62 -4.25
C ALA A 96 -1.45 8.04 -3.69
N TRP A 97 -1.62 8.11 -2.36
CA TRP A 97 -2.86 8.62 -1.78
C TRP A 97 -3.05 10.11 -2.08
N ALA A 98 -1.99 10.92 -1.93
CA ALA A 98 -2.05 12.37 -2.17
C ALA A 98 -2.47 12.70 -3.60
N ALA A 99 -1.93 11.98 -4.59
CA ALA A 99 -2.29 12.13 -6.00
C ALA A 99 -3.76 11.80 -6.29
N ASN A 100 -4.37 10.88 -5.54
CA ASN A 100 -5.77 10.47 -5.73
C ASN A 100 -6.75 11.30 -4.89
N ALA A 101 -6.30 11.90 -3.80
CA ALA A 101 -7.14 12.71 -2.93
C ALA A 101 -7.59 14.03 -3.60
N THR A 102 -6.78 14.56 -4.50
CA THR A 102 -7.07 15.76 -5.30
C THR A 102 -8.00 15.50 -6.48
N THR A 103 -8.26 14.25 -6.85
CA THR A 103 -9.29 13.89 -7.82
C THR A 103 -10.66 14.08 -7.16
N THR A 104 -11.23 15.26 -7.37
CA THR A 104 -12.61 15.59 -7.00
C THR A 104 -13.53 15.06 -8.09
N GLY A 105 -14.00 13.83 -7.93
CA GLY A 105 -14.93 13.19 -8.87
C GLY A 105 -14.82 11.68 -8.75
N ALA A 106 -15.96 10.98 -8.75
CA ALA A 106 -15.96 9.54 -8.96
C ALA A 106 -15.17 9.26 -10.23
N ALA A 107 -14.21 8.34 -10.19
CA ALA A 107 -13.55 7.91 -11.41
C ALA A 107 -14.64 7.27 -12.28
N ALA A 108 -15.04 7.98 -13.34
CA ALA A 108 -16.11 7.53 -14.21
C ALA A 108 -15.58 6.38 -15.07
N ILE A 109 -15.84 5.16 -14.61
CA ILE A 109 -15.60 3.93 -15.37
C ILE A 109 -16.94 3.27 -15.63
N THR A 110 -17.17 2.86 -16.88
CA THR A 110 -18.40 2.14 -17.21
C THR A 110 -18.35 0.74 -16.59
N PRO A 111 -19.50 0.09 -16.28
CA PRO A 111 -19.49 -1.28 -15.76
C PRO A 111 -18.77 -2.29 -16.67
N ASP A 112 -18.88 -2.14 -17.99
CA ASP A 112 -18.19 -2.98 -18.97
C ASP A 112 -16.67 -2.78 -18.95
N ASP A 113 -16.21 -1.52 -18.88
CA ASP A 113 -14.79 -1.20 -18.76
C ASP A 113 -14.24 -1.67 -17.42
N ALA A 114 -15.00 -1.50 -16.34
CA ALA A 114 -14.63 -1.96 -15.00
C ALA A 114 -14.49 -3.48 -14.96
N PHE A 115 -15.44 -4.21 -15.57
CA PHE A 115 -15.39 -5.66 -15.66
C PHE A 115 -14.16 -6.12 -16.46
N THR A 116 -13.92 -5.50 -17.62
CA THR A 116 -12.77 -5.80 -18.48
C THR A 116 -11.45 -5.54 -17.77
N ALA A 117 -11.32 -4.37 -17.13
CA ALA A 117 -10.12 -3.96 -16.40
C ALA A 117 -9.83 -4.85 -15.19
N LEU A 118 -10.87 -5.26 -14.46
CA LEU A 118 -10.75 -6.24 -13.37
C LEU A 118 -10.37 -7.61 -13.92
N MET A 119 -10.96 -8.07 -15.02
CA MET A 119 -10.62 -9.37 -15.61
C MET A 119 -9.21 -9.44 -16.19
N ASP A 120 -8.63 -8.33 -16.67
CA ASP A 120 -7.21 -8.24 -17.05
C ASP A 120 -6.28 -8.43 -15.83
N GLY A 121 -6.76 -7.99 -14.65
CA GLY A 121 -6.16 -8.29 -13.35
C GLY A 121 -5.00 -7.41 -12.93
N ARG A 122 -4.73 -6.36 -13.70
CA ARG A 122 -3.86 -5.25 -13.32
C ARG A 122 -4.61 -4.19 -12.53
N THR A 123 -5.94 -4.20 -12.54
CA THR A 123 -6.76 -3.14 -11.94
C THR A 123 -7.32 -3.54 -10.57
N ILE A 124 -7.33 -2.58 -9.65
CA ILE A 124 -8.04 -2.62 -8.38
C ILE A 124 -8.99 -1.43 -8.34
N LEU A 125 -10.25 -1.65 -7.98
CA LEU A 125 -11.21 -0.58 -7.75
C LEU A 125 -11.49 -0.45 -6.26
N ASP A 126 -11.13 0.69 -5.69
CA ASP A 126 -11.55 1.05 -4.35
C ASP A 126 -12.88 1.81 -4.46
N LEU A 127 -13.91 1.33 -3.78
CA LEU A 127 -15.24 1.92 -3.76
C LEU A 127 -15.49 2.67 -2.44
N THR A 128 -16.61 3.39 -2.37
CA THR A 128 -17.09 3.98 -1.12
C THR A 128 -17.37 2.92 -0.06
N GLU A 129 -17.38 3.33 1.21
CA GLU A 129 -17.60 2.43 2.37
C GLU A 129 -16.51 1.36 2.58
N GLY A 130 -15.33 1.56 2.00
CA GLY A 130 -14.17 0.67 2.22
C GLY A 130 -14.25 -0.64 1.45
N LEU A 131 -15.18 -0.76 0.50
CA LEU A 131 -15.28 -1.89 -0.40
C LEU A 131 -14.16 -1.85 -1.45
N GLN A 132 -13.64 -3.02 -1.81
CA GLN A 132 -12.62 -3.15 -2.86
C GLN A 132 -12.92 -4.32 -3.78
N LEU A 133 -12.83 -4.07 -5.09
CA LEU A 133 -12.90 -5.08 -6.14
C LEU A 133 -11.51 -5.33 -6.72
N ARG A 134 -11.15 -6.61 -6.87
CA ARG A 134 -9.89 -7.01 -7.49
C ARG A 134 -9.99 -8.40 -8.11
N ARG A 135 -9.10 -8.71 -9.05
CA ARG A 135 -8.92 -10.09 -9.54
C ARG A 135 -8.11 -10.93 -8.56
N VAL A 136 -8.64 -12.10 -8.23
CA VAL A 136 -7.96 -13.12 -7.45
C VAL A 136 -7.98 -14.46 -8.17
N ARG A 137 -7.00 -15.30 -7.87
CA ARG A 137 -6.99 -16.69 -8.30
C ARG A 137 -7.47 -17.58 -7.17
N VAL A 138 -8.53 -18.33 -7.40
CA VAL A 138 -9.14 -19.26 -6.43
C VAL A 138 -9.40 -20.57 -7.13
N MET A 139 -8.91 -21.68 -6.56
CA MET A 139 -9.07 -23.03 -7.11
C MET A 139 -8.71 -23.12 -8.61
N GLY A 140 -7.61 -22.46 -9.01
CA GLY A 140 -7.13 -22.48 -10.39
C GLY A 140 -7.80 -21.49 -11.34
N ALA A 141 -8.93 -20.89 -10.98
CA ALA A 141 -9.70 -19.95 -11.80
C ALA A 141 -9.50 -18.48 -11.39
N ASN A 142 -9.54 -17.58 -12.38
CA ASN A 142 -9.57 -16.13 -12.14
C ASN A 142 -10.99 -15.71 -11.77
N ARG A 143 -11.12 -14.95 -10.67
CA ARG A 143 -12.39 -14.44 -10.16
C ARG A 143 -12.24 -12.97 -9.78
N ILE A 144 -13.34 -12.23 -9.82
CA ILE A 144 -13.41 -10.87 -9.27
C ILE A 144 -13.95 -10.98 -7.85
N GLU A 145 -13.13 -10.66 -6.86
CA GLU A 145 -13.51 -10.66 -5.44
C GLU A 145 -13.90 -9.26 -4.98
N LEU A 146 -15.02 -9.17 -4.27
CA LEU A 146 -15.40 -8.00 -3.48
C LEU A 146 -14.99 -8.25 -2.02
N SER A 147 -14.21 -7.33 -1.47
CA SER A 147 -13.75 -7.35 -0.08
C SER A 147 -14.17 -6.07 0.67
N GLY A 148 -14.11 -6.10 2.00
CA GLY A 148 -14.49 -4.97 2.87
C GLY A 148 -15.98 -4.90 3.24
N PHE A 149 -16.79 -5.88 2.81
CA PHE A 149 -18.21 -5.92 3.15
C PHE A 149 -18.44 -6.39 4.60
N ASP A 150 -19.52 -5.90 5.22
CA ASP A 150 -20.03 -6.39 6.50
C ASP A 150 -21.24 -7.34 6.31
N ASP A 151 -21.73 -7.93 7.40
CA ASP A 151 -22.85 -8.87 7.34
C ASP A 151 -24.16 -8.23 6.87
N THR A 152 -24.37 -6.93 7.10
CA THR A 152 -25.57 -6.23 6.62
C THR A 152 -25.54 -5.99 5.11
N MET A 153 -24.35 -5.80 4.55
CA MET A 153 -24.15 -5.68 3.11
C MET A 153 -24.33 -7.01 2.38
N ARG A 154 -24.04 -8.14 3.04
CA ARG A 154 -24.05 -9.48 2.44
C ARG A 154 -25.37 -9.82 1.75
N GLU A 155 -26.49 -9.64 2.44
CA GLU A 155 -27.82 -9.97 1.90
C GLU A 155 -28.12 -9.12 0.66
N ARG A 156 -27.81 -7.82 0.70
CA ARG A 156 -28.00 -6.90 -0.43
C ARG A 156 -27.13 -7.26 -1.62
N LEU A 157 -25.85 -7.52 -1.39
CA LEU A 157 -24.91 -7.91 -2.44
C LEU A 157 -25.30 -9.24 -3.09
N THR A 158 -25.82 -10.18 -2.29
CA THR A 158 -26.39 -11.43 -2.81
C THR A 158 -27.62 -11.14 -3.69
N ALA A 159 -28.50 -10.25 -3.26
CA ALA A 159 -29.65 -9.82 -4.06
C ALA A 159 -29.25 -9.09 -5.36
N TYR A 160 -28.09 -8.43 -5.39
CA TYR A 160 -27.54 -7.84 -6.62
C TYR A 160 -27.00 -8.88 -7.60
N GLY A 161 -26.71 -10.09 -7.14
CA GLY A 161 -26.21 -11.21 -7.96
C GLY A 161 -24.77 -11.62 -7.65
N LEU A 162 -24.15 -11.08 -6.59
CA LEU A 162 -22.90 -11.63 -6.09
C LEU A 162 -23.16 -12.99 -5.42
N PHE A 163 -22.19 -13.87 -5.51
CA PHE A 163 -22.22 -15.16 -4.82
C PHE A 163 -21.08 -15.22 -3.80
N HIS A 164 -21.27 -16.05 -2.78
CA HIS A 164 -20.27 -16.22 -1.73
C HIS A 164 -19.87 -17.68 -1.58
N GLU A 165 -18.62 -17.90 -1.22
CA GLU A 165 -18.07 -19.21 -0.88
C GLU A 165 -17.27 -19.09 0.42
N ILE A 166 -17.19 -20.19 1.18
CA ILE A 166 -16.30 -20.29 2.33
C ILE A 166 -15.00 -20.93 1.84
N ILE A 167 -13.90 -20.18 1.85
CA ILE A 167 -12.58 -20.63 1.40
C ILE A 167 -11.59 -20.37 2.54
N SER A 168 -10.87 -21.42 2.96
CA SER A 168 -9.94 -21.34 4.09
C SER A 168 -10.59 -20.71 5.32
N TRP A 169 -11.80 -21.19 5.68
CA TRP A 169 -12.58 -20.75 6.84
C TRP A 169 -13.09 -19.29 6.80
N LYS A 170 -12.92 -18.60 5.67
CA LYS A 170 -13.37 -17.22 5.49
C LYS A 170 -14.45 -17.15 4.41
N LEU A 171 -15.54 -16.41 4.70
CA LEU A 171 -16.51 -16.05 3.68
C LEU A 171 -15.89 -15.05 2.70
N ARG A 172 -15.96 -15.36 1.41
CA ARG A 172 -15.48 -14.51 0.31
C ARG A 172 -16.62 -14.30 -0.67
N MET A 173 -16.71 -13.09 -1.22
CA MET A 173 -17.78 -12.68 -2.15
C MET A 173 -17.21 -12.38 -3.52
N PHE A 174 -17.92 -12.81 -4.54
CA PHE A 174 -17.45 -12.78 -5.92
C PHE A 174 -18.52 -12.23 -6.85
N VAL A 175 -18.07 -11.50 -7.87
CA VAL A 175 -18.88 -11.13 -9.01
C VAL A 175 -18.87 -12.30 -10.01
N PRO A 176 -20.02 -12.66 -10.62
CA PRO A 176 -20.05 -13.61 -11.73
C PRO A 176 -19.09 -13.19 -12.85
N VAL A 177 -18.38 -14.16 -13.43
CA VAL A 177 -17.43 -13.92 -14.54
C VAL A 177 -18.03 -14.22 -15.91
N ASP A 178 -19.34 -14.49 -15.96
CA ASP A 178 -20.11 -14.71 -17.18
C ASP A 178 -20.70 -13.39 -17.72
N ALA A 179 -21.60 -13.47 -18.69
CA ALA A 179 -22.26 -12.31 -19.29
C ALA A 179 -23.08 -11.48 -18.29
N ASN A 180 -23.43 -12.01 -17.11
CA ASN A 180 -24.10 -11.24 -16.07
C ASN A 180 -23.13 -10.41 -15.23
N GLY A 181 -21.82 -10.65 -15.31
CA GLY A 181 -20.79 -9.95 -14.54
C GLY A 181 -20.89 -8.43 -14.64
N PRO A 182 -20.88 -7.82 -15.84
CA PRO A 182 -21.05 -6.38 -16.01
C PRO A 182 -22.37 -5.85 -15.43
N VAL A 183 -23.47 -6.60 -15.52
CA VAL A 183 -24.79 -6.20 -14.98
C VAL A 183 -24.78 -6.18 -13.45
N VAL A 184 -24.19 -7.20 -12.81
CA VAL A 184 -24.01 -7.24 -11.36
C VAL A 184 -23.09 -6.11 -10.92
N LEU A 185 -22.02 -5.87 -11.66
CA LEU A 185 -21.07 -4.79 -11.38
C LEU A 185 -21.73 -3.41 -11.48
N ALA A 186 -22.61 -3.20 -12.46
CA ALA A 186 -23.36 -1.95 -12.60
C ALA A 186 -24.18 -1.63 -11.34
N ARG A 187 -24.87 -2.63 -10.76
CA ARG A 187 -25.63 -2.45 -9.51
C ARG A 187 -24.74 -2.10 -8.33
N VAL A 188 -23.54 -2.70 -8.27
CA VAL A 188 -22.54 -2.38 -7.23
C VAL A 188 -22.04 -0.96 -7.42
N LEU A 189 -21.67 -0.55 -8.63
CA LEU A 189 -21.10 0.77 -8.92
C LEU A 189 -22.14 1.91 -8.81
N ASP A 190 -23.42 1.62 -9.07
CA ASP A 190 -24.52 2.56 -8.85
C ASP A 190 -24.73 2.87 -7.35
N ARG A 191 -24.52 1.86 -6.50
CA ARG A 191 -24.65 2.02 -5.04
C ARG A 191 -23.38 2.52 -4.35
N TRP A 192 -22.22 2.01 -4.75
CA TRP A 192 -20.93 2.34 -4.17
C TRP A 192 -20.01 2.92 -5.23
N LEU A 193 -19.81 4.24 -5.16
CA LEU A 193 -19.04 4.99 -6.15
C LEU A 193 -17.57 4.59 -6.12
N VAL A 194 -16.91 4.64 -7.28
CA VAL A 194 -15.46 4.41 -7.39
C VAL A 194 -14.71 5.60 -6.79
N ASN A 195 -13.98 5.35 -5.71
CA ASN A 195 -13.08 6.30 -5.07
C ASN A 195 -11.72 6.37 -5.76
N ARG A 196 -11.21 5.23 -6.25
CA ARG A 196 -9.89 5.11 -6.88
C ARG A 196 -9.84 3.92 -7.83
N ILE A 197 -9.15 4.11 -8.94
CA ILE A 197 -8.69 3.04 -9.84
C ILE A 197 -7.18 2.93 -9.61
N GLY A 198 -6.75 1.82 -9.02
CA GLY A 198 -5.35 1.54 -8.75
C GLY A 198 -4.82 0.41 -9.63
N GLU A 199 -3.50 0.32 -9.73
CA GLU A 199 -2.84 -0.85 -10.31
C GLU A 199 -2.47 -1.85 -9.23
N LYS A 200 -2.57 -3.14 -9.55
CA LYS A 200 -2.04 -4.22 -8.73
C LYS A 200 -0.52 -4.20 -8.88
N GLU A 201 0.21 -3.87 -7.82
CA GLU A 201 1.66 -4.02 -7.78
C GLU A 201 2.03 -5.48 -8.13
N ALA A 202 2.96 -5.62 -9.08
CA ALA A 202 3.55 -6.92 -9.39
C ALA A 202 4.26 -7.42 -8.12
N ALA A 203 3.86 -8.60 -7.67
CA ALA A 203 4.49 -9.30 -6.54
C ALA A 203 5.89 -9.78 -6.92
#